data_AF-A0A0C2FJ93-F1
#
_entry.id   AF-A0A0C2FJ93-F1
#
_cell.length_a   1.000
_cell.length_b   1.000
_cell.length_c   1.000
_cell.angle_alpha   90.00
_cell.angle_beta   90.00
_cell.angle_gamma   90.00
#
_symmetry.space_group_name_H-M   'P 1'
#
loop_
_entity.id
_entity.type
_entity.pdbx_description
1 polymer ?
#
loop_
_entity_poly.entity_id
_entity_poly.type
_entity_poly.pdbx_seq_one_letter_code
_entity_poly.pdbx_strand_id
1 'polypeptide(L)'
;VILFQMPLLKTMRAVKREILILISTWVASAKDRQMVLENIVPPLFDAVLFDYQKNVPAAREPKVLSLLSIIVTKLGSMLASQVPQILAAVFECTLEMINKDMEAFPEHRTNFFQLIHALTVECFPVFLALPQEQLSYIIDAVVWAFQHSMRNVAEIGG
;
A
#
# COMPACT_ATOMS: atom_id res chain seq x y z
N VAL A 1 -10.05 -13.00 -16.62
CA VAL A 1 -8.68 -13.57 -16.70
C VAL A 1 -8.09 -13.52 -18.12
N ILE A 2 -8.86 -13.79 -19.18
CA ILE A 2 -8.37 -13.79 -20.58
C ILE A 2 -7.88 -12.40 -21.06
N LEU A 3 -8.51 -11.30 -20.64
CA LEU A 3 -8.08 -9.94 -21.02
C LEU A 3 -6.65 -9.61 -20.55
N PHE A 4 -6.22 -10.08 -19.37
CA PHE A 4 -4.89 -9.77 -18.83
C PHE A 4 -3.73 -10.43 -19.61
N GLN A 5 -4.03 -11.38 -20.50
CA GLN A 5 -3.06 -12.07 -21.35
C GLN A 5 -2.77 -11.30 -22.66
N MET A 6 -3.58 -10.29 -23.00
CA MET A 6 -3.39 -9.50 -24.21
C MET A 6 -2.05 -8.73 -24.13
N PRO A 7 -1.19 -8.79 -25.18
CA PRO A 7 0.12 -8.14 -25.18
C PRO A 7 0.07 -6.65 -24.83
N LEU A 8 -0.90 -5.92 -25.36
CA LEU A 8 -1.08 -4.49 -25.10
C LEU A 8 -1.31 -4.20 -23.60
N LEU A 9 -2.17 -4.98 -22.95
CA LEU A 9 -2.47 -4.80 -21.52
C LEU A 9 -1.27 -5.16 -20.64
N LYS A 10 -0.44 -6.13 -21.04
CA LYS A 10 0.83 -6.42 -20.35
C LYS A 10 1.79 -5.23 -20.46
N THR A 11 1.93 -4.64 -21.65
CA THR A 11 2.78 -3.46 -21.86
C THR A 11 2.28 -2.25 -21.06
N MET A 12 0.97 -1.98 -21.04
CA MET A 12 0.41 -0.88 -20.25
C MET A 12 0.67 -1.03 -18.76
N ARG A 13 0.55 -2.26 -18.21
CA ARG A 13 0.89 -2.54 -16.81
C ARG A 13 2.38 -2.34 -16.54
N ALA A 14 3.24 -2.80 -17.45
CA ALA A 14 4.69 -2.57 -17.34
C ALA A 14 5.01 -1.07 -17.31
N VAL A 15 4.42 -0.27 -18.20
CA VAL A 15 4.60 1.19 -18.21
C VAL A 15 4.14 1.82 -16.90
N LYS A 16 2.95 1.46 -16.40
CA LYS A 16 2.44 1.95 -15.10
C LYS A 16 3.41 1.62 -13.96
N ARG A 17 3.91 0.38 -13.93
CA ARG A 17 4.90 -0.09 -12.94
C ARG A 17 6.18 0.74 -12.98
N GLU A 18 6.75 0.95 -14.16
CA GLU A 18 8.00 1.73 -14.32
C GLU A 18 7.81 3.21 -13.94
N ILE A 19 6.66 3.82 -14.26
CA ILE A 19 6.34 5.18 -13.83
C ILE A 19 6.29 5.26 -12.29
N LEU A 20 5.63 4.30 -11.62
CA LEU A 20 5.55 4.27 -10.17
C LEU A 20 6.93 4.07 -9.53
N ILE A 21 7.80 3.24 -10.13
CA ILE A 21 9.18 3.05 -9.68
C ILE A 21 9.97 4.35 -9.80
N LEU A 22 9.90 5.03 -10.95
CA LEU A 22 10.59 6.30 -11.18
C LEU A 22 10.17 7.36 -10.15
N ILE A 23 8.86 7.52 -9.95
CA ILE A 23 8.31 8.46 -8.95
C ILE A 23 8.79 8.08 -7.55
N SER A 24 8.75 6.79 -7.20
CA SER A 24 9.23 6.28 -5.91
C SER A 24 10.71 6.63 -5.66
N THR A 25 11.58 6.36 -6.64
CA THR A 25 13.01 6.66 -6.55
C THR A 25 13.27 8.16 -6.42
N TRP A 26 12.52 8.98 -7.16
CA TRP A 26 12.62 10.43 -7.08
C TRP A 26 12.18 10.96 -5.71
N VAL A 27 11.01 10.53 -5.19
CA VAL A 27 10.51 10.94 -3.87
C VAL A 27 11.50 10.54 -2.77
N ALA A 28 12.02 9.32 -2.81
CA ALA A 28 13.02 8.85 -1.84
C ALA A 28 14.25 9.77 -1.81
N SER A 29 14.68 10.25 -2.98
CA SER A 29 15.87 11.08 -3.15
C SER A 29 15.64 12.60 -2.98
N ALA A 30 14.38 13.05 -2.98
CA ALA A 30 14.03 14.46 -2.91
C ALA A 30 14.55 15.13 -1.62
N LYS A 31 15.15 16.31 -1.70
CA LYS A 31 15.65 17.01 -0.50
C LYS A 31 14.57 17.90 0.13
N ASP A 32 13.77 18.54 -0.71
CA ASP A 32 12.69 19.43 -0.29
C ASP A 32 11.41 18.63 -0.05
N ARG A 33 11.15 18.33 1.23
CA ARG A 33 9.95 17.57 1.65
C ARG A 33 8.67 18.39 1.52
N GLN A 34 8.75 19.72 1.70
CA GLN A 34 7.58 20.59 1.60
C GLN A 34 7.10 20.64 0.15
N MET A 35 8.02 20.81 -0.80
CA MET A 35 7.68 20.79 -2.21
C MET A 35 7.03 19.47 -2.62
N VAL A 36 7.55 18.33 -2.13
CA VAL A 36 6.94 17.00 -2.38
C VAL A 36 5.52 16.94 -1.82
N LEU A 37 5.31 17.38 -0.57
CA LEU A 37 4.00 17.35 0.05
C LEU A 37 2.99 18.25 -0.67
N GLU A 38 3.37 19.47 -1.06
CA GLU A 38 2.43 20.45 -1.60
C GLU A 38 2.16 20.25 -3.09
N ASN A 39 3.16 19.84 -3.87
CA ASN A 39 3.06 19.85 -5.33
C ASN A 39 3.00 18.45 -5.95
N ILE A 40 3.46 17.41 -5.24
CA ILE A 40 3.57 16.06 -5.80
C ILE A 40 2.52 15.13 -5.21
N VAL A 41 2.36 15.13 -3.89
CA VAL A 41 1.42 14.24 -3.20
C VAL A 41 -0.03 14.39 -3.71
N PRO A 42 -0.62 15.60 -3.83
CA PRO A 42 -2.02 15.73 -4.23
C PRO A 42 -2.32 15.14 -5.62
N PRO A 43 -1.66 15.56 -6.72
CA PRO A 43 -1.97 15.01 -8.04
C PRO A 43 -1.61 13.53 -8.16
N LEU A 44 -0.60 13.06 -7.42
CA LEU A 44 -0.26 11.65 -7.38
C LEU A 44 -1.36 10.83 -6.71
N PHE A 45 -1.90 11.30 -5.58
CA PHE A 45 -2.94 10.60 -4.84
C PHE A 45 -4.25 10.54 -5.64
N ASP A 46 -4.62 11.64 -6.29
CA ASP A 46 -5.77 11.69 -7.21
C ASP A 46 -5.65 10.63 -8.32
N ALA A 47 -4.44 10.44 -8.85
CA ALA A 47 -4.19 9.49 -9.93
C ALA A 47 -4.17 8.02 -9.46
N VAL A 48 -3.65 7.72 -8.27
CA VAL A 48 -3.34 6.33 -7.87
C VAL A 48 -4.31 5.72 -6.86
N LEU A 49 -4.87 6.51 -5.94
CA LEU A 49 -5.63 5.95 -4.81
C LEU A 49 -6.99 5.40 -5.26
N PHE A 50 -7.75 6.20 -5.98
CA PHE A 50 -9.07 5.79 -6.48
C PHE A 50 -8.95 4.64 -7.50
N ASP A 51 -7.98 4.74 -8.42
CA ASP A 51 -7.68 3.69 -9.39
C ASP A 51 -7.31 2.37 -8.71
N TYR A 52 -6.46 2.40 -7.67
CA TYR A 52 -6.11 1.20 -6.92
C TYR A 52 -7.34 0.59 -6.23
N GLN A 53 -8.14 1.40 -5.54
CA GLN A 53 -9.31 0.94 -4.80
C GLN A 53 -10.35 0.27 -5.71
N LYS A 54 -10.67 0.91 -6.85
CA LYS A 54 -11.75 0.46 -7.75
C LYS A 54 -11.38 -0.69 -8.68
N ASN A 55 -10.09 -0.90 -8.93
CA ASN A 55 -9.64 -2.00 -9.77
C ASN A 55 -9.91 -3.36 -9.12
N VAL A 56 -10.16 -4.37 -9.95
CA VAL A 56 -10.26 -5.77 -9.52
C VAL A 56 -8.90 -6.26 -8.99
N PRO A 57 -8.85 -7.25 -8.08
CA PRO A 57 -7.61 -7.74 -7.47
C PRO A 57 -6.43 -7.96 -8.43
N ALA A 58 -6.68 -8.62 -9.57
CA ALA A 58 -5.66 -8.90 -10.59
C ALA A 58 -5.15 -7.66 -11.36
N ALA A 59 -5.85 -6.53 -11.27
CA ALA A 59 -5.49 -5.26 -11.91
C ALA A 59 -4.85 -4.26 -10.93
N ARG A 60 -4.93 -4.49 -9.62
CA ARG A 60 -4.31 -3.62 -8.62
C ARG A 60 -2.79 -3.75 -8.70
N GLU A 61 -2.11 -2.63 -8.93
CA GLU A 61 -0.66 -2.60 -9.09
C GLU A 61 0.02 -2.57 -7.71
N PRO A 62 0.78 -3.61 -7.32
CA PRO A 62 1.41 -3.69 -6.00
C PRO A 62 2.41 -2.55 -5.74
N LYS A 63 2.99 -1.95 -6.79
CA LYS A 63 3.89 -0.78 -6.62
C LYS A 63 3.20 0.46 -6.08
N VAL A 64 1.87 0.56 -6.13
CA VAL A 64 1.16 1.66 -5.44
C VAL A 64 1.40 1.59 -3.93
N LEU A 65 1.32 0.39 -3.33
CA LEU A 65 1.58 0.22 -1.89
C LEU A 65 3.03 0.56 -1.52
N SER A 66 3.98 0.14 -2.35
CA SER A 66 5.40 0.44 -2.16
C SER A 66 5.69 1.94 -2.26
N LEU A 67 5.11 2.62 -3.25
CA LEU A 67 5.20 4.08 -3.40
C LEU A 67 4.64 4.80 -2.17
N LEU A 68 3.47 4.37 -1.68
CA LEU A 68 2.86 4.96 -0.48
C LEU A 68 3.75 4.78 0.75
N SER A 69 4.35 3.60 0.93
CA SER A 69 5.32 3.34 2.00
C SER A 69 6.51 4.30 1.93
N ILE A 70 7.07 4.52 0.73
CA ILE A 70 8.17 5.45 0.49
C ILE A 70 7.78 6.90 0.79
N ILE A 71 6.58 7.32 0.38
CA ILE A 71 6.07 8.68 0.66
C ILE A 71 5.90 8.88 2.18
N VAL A 72 5.33 7.89 2.88
CA VAL A 72 5.16 7.93 4.34
C VAL A 72 6.52 8.04 5.04
N THR A 73 7.48 7.18 4.69
CA THR A 73 8.84 7.23 5.24
C THR A 73 9.56 8.55 4.90
N LYS A 74 9.27 9.14 3.73
CA LYS A 74 9.92 10.38 3.31
C LYS A 74 9.40 11.61 4.05
N LEU A 75 8.07 11.69 4.21
CA LEU A 75 7.39 12.89 4.70
C LEU A 75 7.08 12.82 6.20
N GLY A 76 7.06 11.62 6.77
CA GLY A 76 6.85 11.44 8.20
C GLY A 76 5.50 12.00 8.65
N SER A 77 5.52 12.65 9.81
CA SER A 77 4.37 13.34 10.39
C SER A 77 3.79 14.47 9.53
N MET A 78 4.52 15.00 8.54
CA MET A 78 3.98 16.01 7.62
C MET A 78 2.82 15.45 6.78
N LEU A 79 2.77 14.13 6.61
CA LEU A 79 1.72 13.43 5.86
C LEU A 79 0.49 13.12 6.72
N ALA A 80 0.46 13.47 8.01
CA ALA A 80 -0.58 13.03 8.95
C ALA A 80 -2.01 13.29 8.47
N SER A 81 -2.28 14.46 7.87
CA SER A 81 -3.60 14.82 7.34
C SER A 81 -4.04 13.95 6.15
N GLN A 82 -3.10 13.32 5.46
CA GLN A 82 -3.34 12.51 4.28
C GLN A 82 -3.52 11.03 4.62
N VAL A 83 -3.07 10.57 5.78
CA VAL A 83 -3.13 9.15 6.21
C VAL A 83 -4.53 8.54 6.17
N PRO A 84 -5.62 9.22 6.62
CA PRO A 84 -6.96 8.63 6.55
C PRO A 84 -7.37 8.25 5.12
N GLN A 85 -7.01 9.06 4.13
CA GLN A 85 -7.34 8.82 2.73
C GLN A 85 -6.52 7.64 2.17
N ILE A 86 -5.27 7.46 2.61
CA ILE A 86 -4.43 6.33 2.24
C ILE A 86 -5.08 5.05 2.74
N LEU A 87 -5.43 5.00 4.03
CA LEU A 87 -6.08 3.85 4.65
C LEU A 87 -7.42 3.52 3.97
N ALA A 88 -8.26 4.52 3.71
CA ALA A 88 -9.54 4.33 3.03
C ALA A 88 -9.39 3.73 1.62
N ALA A 89 -8.35 4.11 0.88
CA ALA A 89 -8.13 3.63 -0.48
C ALA A 89 -7.57 2.20 -0.54
N VAL A 90 -6.62 1.86 0.34
CA VAL A 90 -5.81 0.64 0.15
C VAL A 90 -5.97 -0.42 1.24
N PHE A 91 -6.52 -0.10 2.41
CA PHE A 91 -6.47 -1.02 3.56
C PHE A 91 -7.34 -2.26 3.36
N GLU A 92 -8.66 -2.09 3.40
CA GLU A 92 -9.63 -3.19 3.34
C GLU A 92 -9.50 -3.97 2.04
N CYS A 93 -9.42 -3.26 0.91
CA CYS A 93 -9.39 -3.89 -0.40
C CYS A 93 -8.13 -4.74 -0.63
N THR A 94 -6.99 -4.38 -0.02
CA THR A 94 -5.75 -5.17 -0.10
C THR A 94 -5.78 -6.32 0.91
N LEU A 95 -6.27 -6.06 2.13
CA LEU A 95 -6.39 -7.09 3.15
C LEU A 95 -7.27 -8.25 2.68
N GLU A 96 -8.42 -7.96 2.07
CA GLU A 96 -9.28 -8.98 1.48
C GLU A 96 -8.58 -9.81 0.40
N MET A 97 -7.69 -9.19 -0.39
CA MET A 97 -6.95 -9.92 -1.44
C MET A 97 -5.98 -10.92 -0.82
N ILE A 98 -5.20 -10.48 0.16
CA ILE A 98 -4.12 -11.28 0.73
C ILE A 98 -4.61 -12.29 1.78
N ASN A 99 -5.81 -12.11 2.32
CA ASN A 99 -6.44 -13.03 3.28
C ASN A 99 -7.16 -14.20 2.61
N LYS A 100 -7.69 -14.02 1.39
CA LYS A 100 -8.47 -15.05 0.68
C LYS A 100 -7.60 -16.17 0.09
N ASP A 101 -6.38 -15.85 -0.31
CA ASP A 101 -5.45 -16.79 -0.93
C ASP A 101 -4.01 -16.46 -0.47
N MET A 102 -3.43 -17.38 0.30
CA MET A 102 -2.14 -17.17 0.96
C MET A 102 -0.94 -17.39 0.03
N GLU A 103 -1.12 -17.92 -1.18
CA GLU A 103 -0.06 -18.01 -2.18
C GLU A 103 -0.21 -16.94 -3.26
N ALA A 104 -1.44 -16.45 -3.48
CA ALA A 104 -1.67 -15.34 -4.39
C ALA A 104 -1.17 -13.99 -3.85
N PHE A 105 -0.84 -13.11 -4.78
CA PHE A 105 -0.45 -11.71 -4.53
C PHE A 105 0.71 -11.52 -3.52
N PRO A 106 1.85 -12.23 -3.67
CA PRO A 106 2.97 -12.12 -2.74
C PRO A 106 3.56 -10.70 -2.68
N GLU A 107 3.66 -10.00 -3.83
CA GLU A 107 4.13 -8.61 -3.87
C GLU A 107 3.19 -7.66 -3.10
N HIS A 108 1.87 -7.82 -3.23
CA HIS A 108 0.90 -7.01 -2.47
C HIS A 108 1.05 -7.24 -0.98
N ARG A 109 1.21 -8.49 -0.55
CA ARG A 109 1.39 -8.83 0.87
C ARG A 109 2.61 -8.14 1.45
N THR A 110 3.77 -8.27 0.80
CA THR A 110 5.00 -7.62 1.27
C THR A 110 4.86 -6.11 1.34
N ASN A 111 4.35 -5.49 0.26
CA ASN A 111 4.26 -4.03 0.20
C ASN A 111 3.17 -3.47 1.15
N PHE A 112 2.10 -4.24 1.39
CA PHE A 112 1.06 -3.88 2.35
C PHE A 112 1.63 -3.78 3.76
N PHE A 113 2.34 -4.81 4.24
CA PHE A 113 2.92 -4.77 5.59
C PHE A 113 4.06 -3.74 5.70
N GLN A 114 4.80 -3.47 4.62
CA GLN A 114 5.74 -2.36 4.58
C GLN A 114 5.06 -0.99 4.73
N LEU A 115 3.90 -0.81 4.10
CA LEU A 115 3.10 0.41 4.27
C LEU A 115 2.56 0.54 5.70
N ILE A 116 1.98 -0.53 6.26
CA ILE A 116 1.47 -0.51 7.65
C ILE A 116 2.61 -0.21 8.64
N HIS A 117 3.77 -0.83 8.45
CA HIS A 117 4.94 -0.56 9.28
C HIS A 117 5.39 0.90 9.16
N ALA A 118 5.52 1.43 7.94
CA ALA A 118 5.89 2.83 7.72
C ALA A 118 4.89 3.80 8.40
N LEU A 119 3.59 3.56 8.23
CA LEU A 119 2.54 4.36 8.86
C LEU A 119 2.64 4.29 10.39
N THR A 120 2.88 3.11 10.95
CA THR A 120 2.99 2.92 12.41
C THR A 120 4.21 3.61 12.98
N VAL A 121 5.34 3.58 12.28
CA VAL A 121 6.59 4.22 12.73
C VAL A 121 6.52 5.75 12.61
N GLU A 122 6.03 6.25 11.48
CA GLU A 122 6.14 7.65 11.11
C GLU A 122 4.92 8.49 11.49
N CYS A 123 3.75 7.85 11.58
CA CYS A 123 2.45 8.50 11.74
C CYS A 123 1.64 7.90 12.91
N PHE A 124 2.30 7.31 13.92
CA PHE A 124 1.62 6.73 15.09
C PHE A 124 0.56 7.63 15.74
N PRO A 125 0.78 8.96 15.91
CA PRO A 125 -0.23 9.83 16.51
C PRO A 125 -1.56 9.85 15.72
N VAL A 126 -1.52 9.61 14.41
CA VAL A 126 -2.74 9.51 13.60
C VAL A 126 -3.55 8.29 14.01
N PHE A 127 -2.90 7.15 14.25
CA PHE A 127 -3.60 5.94 14.71
C PHE A 127 -4.27 6.13 16.05
N LEU A 128 -3.64 6.86 16.98
CA LEU A 128 -4.23 7.18 18.28
C LEU A 128 -5.43 8.12 18.18
N ALA A 129 -5.52 8.90 17.11
CA ALA A 129 -6.62 9.81 16.84
C ALA A 129 -7.77 9.15 16.04
N LEU A 130 -7.59 7.92 15.54
CA LEU A 130 -8.65 7.20 14.85
C LEU A 130 -9.79 6.82 15.81
N PRO A 131 -11.04 6.71 15.31
CA PRO A 131 -12.11 6.08 16.07
C PRO A 131 -11.72 4.69 16.57
N GLN A 132 -12.10 4.34 17.79
CA GLN A 132 -11.71 3.08 18.43
C GLN A 132 -12.05 1.85 17.58
N GLU A 133 -13.21 1.84 16.92
CA GLU A 133 -13.63 0.75 16.04
C GLU A 133 -12.66 0.57 14.86
N GLN A 134 -12.23 1.67 14.24
CA GLN A 134 -11.30 1.64 13.11
C GLN A 134 -9.90 1.20 13.55
N LEU A 135 -9.44 1.68 14.72
CA LEU A 135 -8.15 1.27 15.28
C LEU A 135 -8.16 -0.23 15.63
N SER A 136 -9.21 -0.72 16.29
CA SER A 136 -9.36 -2.15 16.61
C SER A 136 -9.33 -2.99 15.35
N TYR A 137 -10.09 -2.61 14.33
CA TYR A 137 -10.13 -3.33 13.05
C TYR A 137 -8.74 -3.42 12.40
N ILE A 138 -7.97 -2.33 12.42
CA ILE A 138 -6.60 -2.33 11.89
C ILE A 138 -5.69 -3.26 12.69
N ILE A 139 -5.77 -3.22 14.03
CA ILE A 139 -4.97 -4.08 14.91
C ILE A 139 -5.33 -5.55 14.68
N ASP A 140 -6.61 -5.89 14.66
CA ASP A 140 -7.11 -7.26 14.46
C ASP A 140 -6.65 -7.83 13.12
N ALA A 141 -6.71 -7.03 12.05
CA ALA A 141 -6.22 -7.39 10.72
C ALA A 141 -4.71 -7.70 10.71
N VAL A 142 -3.92 -6.88 11.40
CA VAL A 142 -2.46 -7.06 11.50
C VAL A 142 -2.12 -8.30 12.33
N VAL A 143 -2.75 -8.46 13.49
CA VAL A 143 -2.54 -9.62 14.38
C VAL A 143 -2.93 -10.92 13.66
N TRP A 144 -4.08 -10.92 12.98
CA TRP A 144 -4.53 -12.06 12.19
C TRP A 144 -3.48 -12.44 11.13
N ALA A 145 -2.96 -11.47 10.39
CA ALA A 145 -1.96 -11.74 9.36
C ALA A 145 -0.66 -12.34 9.92
N PHE A 146 -0.18 -11.85 11.07
CA PHE A 146 0.99 -12.42 11.74
C PHE A 146 0.76 -13.85 12.22
N GLN A 147 -0.37 -14.12 12.88
CA GLN A 147 -0.69 -15.45 13.40
C GLN A 147 -0.78 -16.51 12.29
N HIS A 148 -1.34 -16.14 11.13
CA HIS A 148 -1.47 -17.07 10.01
C HIS A 148 -0.12 -17.28 9.28
N SER A 149 0.73 -16.25 9.18
CA SER A 149 2.08 -16.41 8.62
C SER A 149 2.96 -17.38 9.43
N MET A 150 2.86 -17.37 10.76
CA MET A 150 3.64 -18.27 11.63
C MET A 150 3.17 -19.72 11.54
N ARG A 151 1.86 -19.95 11.37
CA ARG A 151 1.30 -21.30 11.20
C ARG A 151 1.79 -21.98 9.92
N ASN A 152 1.84 -21.25 8.80
CA ASN A 152 2.32 -21.81 7.52
C ASN A 152 3.82 -22.17 7.56
N VAL A 153 4.65 -21.36 8.24
CA VAL A 153 6.08 -21.68 8.44
C VAL A 153 6.24 -22.96 9.28
N ALA A 154 5.37 -23.17 10.28
CA ALA A 154 5.37 -24.37 11.10
C ALA A 154 4.93 -25.63 10.34
N GLU A 155 4.00 -25.52 9.39
CA GLU A 155 3.54 -26.66 8.57
C GLU A 155 4.52 -27.05 7.45
N ILE A 156 5.28 -26.10 6.91
CA ILE A 156 6.29 -26.37 5.85
C ILE A 156 7.58 -26.98 6.43
N GLY A 157 7.87 -26.75 7.71
CA GLY A 157 9.06 -27.26 8.40
C GLY A 157 8.86 -28.57 9.17
N GLY A 158 7.67 -29.17 9.09
CA GLY A 158 7.29 -30.41 9.79
C GLY A 158 7.35 -31.66 8.93
#